data_AF-A0A8S9ZSD7-F1
#
_entry.id   AF-A0A8S9ZSD7-F1
#
_cell.length_a   1.000
_cell.length_b   1.000
_cell.length_c   1.000
_cell.angle_alpha   90.00
_cell.angle_beta   90.00
_cell.angle_gamma   90.00
#
_symmetry.space_group_name_H-M   'P 1'
#
loop_
_entity.id
_entity.type
_entity.pdbx_description
1 polymer ?
#
loop_
_entity_poly.entity_id
_entity_poly.type
_entity_poly.pdbx_seq_one_letter_code
_entity_poly.pdbx_strand_id
1 'polypeptide(L)'
;MNFSTYKFPNSVPNSNILVLFIDNEDPNTLEPLDIIFEEALKLAANGISIHWFRIRPSYRIPLFESTPRPNYLSMIHMHYGYNRIYSIIQEFCTKTLFINATTCSSIFIELQENNYLLTNAELVNLLALLENTANWIASRREIKKQTNIINTFPVIIFLKNLEQKQKIIISMYTNHALDWKNKNDWKDLFKWPKYK
;
A
#
# COMPACT_ATOMS: atom_id res chain seq x y z
N MET A 1 -7.56 27.61 7.67
CA MET A 1 -8.62 26.57 7.64
C MET A 1 -8.14 25.41 8.51
N ASN A 2 -8.82 25.16 9.62
CA ASN A 2 -8.57 23.97 10.45
C ASN A 2 -9.13 22.75 9.72
N PHE A 3 -8.29 21.78 9.41
CA PHE A 3 -8.75 20.51 8.88
C PHE A 3 -9.37 19.71 10.02
N SER A 4 -10.71 19.67 10.02
CA SER A 4 -11.44 18.67 10.79
C SER A 4 -11.04 17.30 10.26
N THR A 5 -10.55 16.43 11.14
CA THR A 5 -10.59 14.98 10.96
C THR A 5 -11.95 14.62 10.36
N TYR A 6 -11.98 14.07 9.15
CA TYR A 6 -13.21 13.61 8.52
C TYR A 6 -13.88 12.63 9.48
N LYS A 7 -14.96 13.07 10.13
CA LYS A 7 -15.76 12.21 11.00
C LYS A 7 -16.35 11.12 10.11
N PHE A 8 -15.91 9.89 10.39
CA PHE A 8 -16.33 8.64 9.79
C PHE A 8 -17.83 8.63 9.43
N PRO A 9 -18.21 8.43 8.16
CA PRO A 9 -19.53 7.95 7.84
C PRO A 9 -19.64 6.52 8.37
N ASN A 10 -20.65 6.23 9.21
CA ASN A 10 -20.95 4.89 9.76
C ASN A 10 -21.26 3.81 8.69
N SER A 11 -21.09 4.11 7.40
CA SER A 11 -21.51 3.33 6.25
C SER A 11 -20.38 2.92 5.31
N VAL A 12 -19.12 3.27 5.58
CA VAL A 12 -17.99 2.78 4.77
C VAL A 12 -17.62 1.38 5.29
N PRO A 13 -17.63 0.33 4.46
CA PRO A 13 -17.20 -1.00 4.89
C PRO A 13 -15.78 -0.93 5.47
N ASN A 14 -15.49 -1.75 6.48
CA ASN A 14 -14.12 -1.92 6.99
C ASN A 14 -13.23 -2.39 5.82
N SER A 15 -12.52 -1.46 5.19
CA SER A 15 -11.67 -1.76 4.05
C SER A 15 -10.36 -2.33 4.55
N ASN A 16 -9.88 -3.37 3.87
CA ASN A 16 -8.56 -3.94 4.13
C ASN A 16 -7.46 -3.25 3.31
N ILE A 17 -7.73 -2.04 2.81
CA ILE A 17 -6.78 -1.19 2.08
C ILE A 17 -6.40 0.01 2.93
N LEU A 18 -5.09 0.22 3.11
CA LEU A 18 -4.53 1.47 3.60
C LEU A 18 -4.14 2.36 2.41
N VAL A 19 -4.54 3.63 2.42
CA VAL A 19 -4.11 4.63 1.43
C VAL A 19 -3.38 5.78 2.11
N LEU A 20 -2.18 6.09 1.62
CA LEU A 20 -1.39 7.23 2.06
C LEU A 20 -1.30 8.25 0.93
N PHE A 21 -1.84 9.45 1.16
CA PHE A 21 -1.69 10.61 0.30
C PHE A 21 -0.37 11.30 0.63
N ILE A 22 0.48 11.46 -0.38
CA ILE A 22 1.80 12.10 -0.28
C ILE A 22 1.74 13.38 -1.11
N ASP A 23 1.56 14.52 -0.43
CA ASP A 23 1.41 15.82 -1.09
C ASP A 23 2.75 16.53 -1.28
N ASN A 24 3.14 16.74 -2.55
CA ASN A 24 4.21 17.61 -3.05
C ASN A 24 5.34 17.84 -2.03
N GLU A 25 6.26 16.88 -1.98
CA GLU A 25 7.58 17.06 -1.39
C GLU A 25 8.64 17.01 -2.48
N ASP A 26 9.74 17.73 -2.24
CA ASP A 26 10.93 17.73 -3.10
C ASP A 26 11.30 16.26 -3.42
N PRO A 27 11.54 15.89 -4.69
CA PRO A 27 11.99 14.55 -5.05
C PRO A 27 13.25 14.08 -4.29
N ASN A 28 13.94 14.98 -3.57
CA ASN A 28 15.06 14.67 -2.70
C ASN A 28 14.70 14.43 -1.21
N THR A 29 13.50 14.80 -0.74
CA THR A 29 13.01 14.62 0.65
C THR A 29 12.07 13.42 0.80
N LEU A 30 12.38 12.30 0.14
CA LEU A 30 11.57 11.06 0.11
C LEU A 30 11.52 10.26 1.44
N GLU A 31 11.58 10.92 2.60
CA GLU A 31 11.34 10.30 3.93
C GLU A 31 10.19 9.27 3.91
N PRO A 32 9.03 9.55 3.27
CA PRO A 32 7.95 8.56 3.16
C PRO A 32 8.35 7.23 2.57
N LEU A 33 9.02 7.23 1.42
CA LEU A 33 9.34 5.99 0.73
C LEU A 33 10.39 5.19 1.49
N ASP A 34 11.34 5.86 2.14
CA ASP A 34 12.36 5.21 2.95
C ASP A 34 11.70 4.50 4.14
N ILE A 35 10.79 5.19 4.85
CA ILE A 35 10.00 4.59 5.94
C ILE A 35 9.17 3.41 5.45
N ILE A 36 8.47 3.56 4.32
CA ILE A 36 7.67 2.47 3.73
C ILE A 36 8.55 1.28 3.38
N PHE A 37 9.73 1.53 2.83
CA PHE A 37 10.66 0.46 2.46
C PHE A 37 11.24 -0.23 3.70
N GLU A 38 11.57 0.52 4.75
CA GLU A 38 11.98 -0.05 6.04
C GLU A 38 10.87 -0.91 6.67
N GLU A 39 9.62 -0.46 6.61
CA GLU A 39 8.48 -1.26 7.07
C GLU A 39 8.33 -2.53 6.21
N ALA A 40 8.46 -2.43 4.89
CA ALA A 40 8.48 -3.60 4.02
C ALA A 40 9.60 -4.60 4.40
N LEU A 41 10.80 -4.11 4.75
CA LEU A 41 11.88 -4.96 5.23
C LEU A 41 11.55 -5.64 6.57
N LYS A 42 10.90 -4.93 7.51
CA LYS A 42 10.45 -5.52 8.79
C LYS A 42 9.41 -6.60 8.54
N LEU A 43 8.45 -6.37 7.65
CA LEU A 43 7.44 -7.37 7.26
C LEU A 43 8.11 -8.59 6.60
N ALA A 44 9.05 -8.37 5.67
CA ALA A 44 9.82 -9.41 5.01
C ALA A 44 10.66 -10.25 5.99
N ALA A 45 11.25 -9.61 7.00
CA ALA A 45 12.00 -10.30 8.06
C ALA A 45 11.12 -11.27 8.87
N ASN A 46 9.79 -11.03 8.90
CA ASN A 46 8.80 -11.90 9.51
C ASN A 46 8.18 -12.91 8.52
N GLY A 47 8.77 -13.06 7.32
CA GLY A 47 8.34 -14.05 6.33
C GLY A 47 7.14 -13.63 5.49
N ILE A 48 6.78 -12.34 5.48
CA ILE A 48 5.72 -11.81 4.62
C ILE A 48 6.30 -11.57 3.23
N SER A 49 5.76 -12.26 2.23
CA SER A 49 6.06 -11.99 0.81
C SER A 49 5.27 -10.76 0.33
N ILE A 50 5.99 -9.74 -0.14
CA ILE A 50 5.47 -8.43 -0.52
C ILE A 50 5.61 -8.27 -2.03
N HIS A 51 4.52 -7.91 -2.70
CA HIS A 51 4.53 -7.53 -4.11
C HIS A 51 4.39 -6.02 -4.22
N TRP A 52 5.46 -5.34 -4.64
CA TRP A 52 5.51 -3.89 -4.71
C TRP A 52 5.45 -3.42 -6.16
N PHE A 53 4.34 -2.82 -6.55
CA PHE A 53 4.08 -2.23 -7.86
C PHE A 53 4.48 -0.76 -7.88
N ARG A 54 5.29 -0.39 -8.87
CA ARG A 54 5.76 0.98 -9.07
C ARG A 54 5.72 1.34 -10.55
N ILE A 55 5.48 2.62 -10.85
CA ILE A 55 5.54 3.10 -12.24
C ILE A 55 6.96 2.97 -12.78
N ARG A 56 7.98 3.37 -12.00
CA ARG A 56 9.39 3.34 -12.41
C ARG A 56 10.30 2.89 -11.27
N PRO A 57 11.51 2.38 -11.57
CA PRO A 57 12.54 2.18 -10.55
C PRO A 57 12.88 3.48 -9.83
N SER A 58 13.20 3.39 -8.54
CA SER A 58 13.85 4.49 -7.82
C SER A 58 15.30 4.58 -8.27
N TYR A 59 15.77 5.78 -8.59
CA TYR A 59 17.19 6.04 -8.85
C TYR A 59 18.01 6.19 -7.56
N ARG A 60 17.33 6.29 -6.42
CA ARG A 60 17.92 6.40 -5.09
C ARG A 60 17.78 5.08 -4.33
N ILE A 61 18.86 4.73 -3.63
CA ILE A 61 18.88 3.68 -2.61
C ILE A 61 18.30 4.28 -1.32
N PRO A 62 17.31 3.66 -0.67
CA PRO A 62 16.80 4.13 0.61
C PRO A 62 17.93 4.26 1.63
N LEU A 63 17.84 5.25 2.51
CA LEU A 63 18.78 5.33 3.62
C LEU A 63 18.47 4.21 4.61
N PHE A 64 19.50 3.51 5.07
CA PHE A 64 19.36 2.41 6.02
C PHE A 64 20.24 2.63 7.23
N GLU A 65 19.71 2.35 8.41
CA GLU A 65 20.54 2.25 9.63
C GLU A 65 21.50 1.06 9.55
N SER A 66 21.13 -0.01 8.84
CA SER A 66 21.95 -1.21 8.65
C SER A 66 21.66 -1.91 7.31
N THR A 67 22.66 -2.59 6.74
CA THR A 67 22.51 -3.28 5.46
C THR A 67 21.46 -4.40 5.56
N PRO A 68 20.39 -4.38 4.74
CA PRO A 68 19.35 -5.40 4.79
C PRO A 68 19.90 -6.77 4.36
N ARG A 69 19.45 -7.83 5.04
CA ARG A 69 19.89 -9.19 4.71
C ARG A 69 19.32 -9.62 3.34
N PRO A 70 20.10 -10.32 2.49
CA PRO A 70 19.66 -10.71 1.16
C PRO A 70 18.38 -11.55 1.14
N ASN A 71 18.18 -12.40 2.15
CA ASN A 71 16.96 -13.20 2.27
C ASN A 71 15.70 -12.35 2.49
N TYR A 72 15.78 -11.23 3.21
CA TYR A 72 14.64 -10.32 3.40
C TYR A 72 14.32 -9.59 2.10
N LEU A 73 15.35 -9.13 1.38
CA LEU A 73 15.16 -8.54 0.05
C LEU A 73 14.50 -9.51 -0.94
N SER A 74 14.82 -10.80 -0.85
CA SER A 74 14.20 -11.82 -1.73
C SER A 74 12.69 -12.01 -1.53
N MET A 75 12.15 -11.56 -0.39
CA MET A 75 10.71 -11.58 -0.10
C MET A 75 9.97 -10.35 -0.64
N ILE A 76 10.69 -9.34 -1.13
CA ILE A 76 10.13 -8.12 -1.70
C ILE A 76 10.25 -8.20 -3.23
N HIS A 77 9.14 -8.52 -3.88
CA HIS A 77 9.05 -8.64 -5.33
C HIS A 77 8.67 -7.30 -5.96
N MET A 78 9.63 -6.65 -6.60
CA MET A 78 9.43 -5.36 -7.26
C MET A 78 8.88 -5.54 -8.68
N HIS A 79 7.80 -4.84 -9.00
CA HIS A 79 7.14 -4.84 -10.31
C HIS A 79 7.13 -3.43 -10.89
N TYR A 80 7.74 -3.25 -12.06
CA TYR A 80 7.83 -1.96 -12.74
C TYR A 80 6.96 -1.94 -13.99
N GLY A 81 5.93 -1.10 -14.00
CA GLY A 81 4.92 -1.14 -15.04
C GLY A 81 4.94 0.00 -16.06
N TYR A 82 5.61 1.11 -15.77
CA TYR A 82 5.55 2.32 -16.58
C TYR A 82 4.10 2.68 -16.96
N ASN A 83 3.79 2.78 -18.24
CA ASN A 83 2.44 3.04 -18.77
C ASN A 83 1.47 1.85 -18.65
N ARG A 84 1.94 0.66 -18.31
CA ARG A 84 1.14 -0.57 -18.18
C ARG A 84 0.90 -0.97 -16.73
N ILE A 85 1.22 -0.09 -15.78
CA ILE A 85 1.14 -0.41 -14.34
C ILE A 85 -0.27 -0.88 -13.92
N TYR A 86 -1.32 -0.23 -14.45
CA TYR A 86 -2.70 -0.63 -14.21
C TYR A 86 -2.97 -2.06 -14.68
N SER A 87 -2.64 -2.37 -15.94
CA SER A 87 -2.85 -3.69 -16.52
C SER A 87 -2.07 -4.78 -15.78
N ILE A 88 -0.85 -4.47 -15.32
CA ILE A 88 -0.01 -5.41 -14.56
C ILE A 88 -0.62 -5.69 -13.18
N ILE A 89 -1.08 -4.66 -12.48
CA ILE A 89 -1.77 -4.84 -11.19
C ILE A 89 -3.05 -5.64 -11.40
N GLN A 90 -3.83 -5.30 -12.43
CA GLN A 90 -5.06 -6.01 -12.76
C GLN A 90 -4.80 -7.49 -13.02
N GLU A 91 -3.85 -7.81 -13.89
CA GLU A 91 -3.48 -9.19 -14.21
C GLU A 91 -3.01 -9.95 -12.96
N PHE A 92 -2.20 -9.31 -12.11
CA PHE A 92 -1.72 -9.90 -10.86
C PHE A 92 -2.86 -10.21 -9.88
N CYS A 93 -3.77 -9.25 -9.67
CA CYS A 93 -4.94 -9.43 -8.82
C CYS A 93 -5.84 -10.55 -9.35
N THR A 94 -6.11 -10.59 -10.65
CA THR A 94 -6.88 -11.68 -11.28
C THR A 94 -6.20 -13.04 -11.06
N LYS A 95 -4.89 -13.15 -11.29
CA LYS A 95 -4.15 -14.41 -11.04
C LYS A 95 -4.21 -14.84 -9.57
N THR A 96 -4.10 -13.87 -8.66
CA THR A 96 -4.16 -14.10 -7.21
C THR A 96 -5.53 -14.61 -6.80
N LEU A 97 -6.60 -13.94 -7.22
CA LEU A 97 -7.98 -14.26 -6.86
C LEU A 97 -8.47 -15.58 -7.45
N PHE A 98 -8.20 -15.84 -8.75
CA PHE A 98 -8.84 -16.93 -9.47
C PHE A 98 -7.98 -18.18 -9.60
N ILE A 99 -6.65 -18.03 -9.69
CA ILE A 99 -5.75 -19.16 -9.98
C ILE A 99 -5.06 -19.62 -8.70
N ASN A 100 -5.12 -18.84 -7.61
CA ASN A 100 -4.42 -19.11 -6.36
C ASN A 100 -2.91 -19.36 -6.57
N ALA A 101 -2.37 -18.79 -7.66
CA ALA A 101 -1.04 -19.12 -8.16
C ALA A 101 0.08 -18.36 -7.44
N THR A 102 -0.27 -17.42 -6.56
CA THR A 102 0.68 -16.51 -5.92
C THR A 102 0.68 -16.74 -4.40
N THR A 103 1.89 -16.80 -3.82
CA THR A 103 2.11 -16.77 -2.36
C THR A 103 2.07 -15.34 -1.82
N CYS A 104 1.24 -14.49 -2.42
CA CYS A 104 1.17 -13.08 -2.10
C CYS A 104 0.61 -12.90 -0.68
N SER A 105 1.44 -12.31 0.19
CA SER A 105 1.02 -12.01 1.55
C SER A 105 0.70 -10.53 1.73
N SER A 106 1.30 -9.62 0.97
CA SER A 106 0.94 -8.19 0.95
C SER A 106 1.22 -7.54 -0.40
N ILE A 107 0.45 -6.51 -0.75
CA ILE A 107 0.58 -5.75 -1.99
C ILE A 107 0.83 -4.28 -1.66
N PHE A 108 1.90 -3.72 -2.20
CA PHE A 108 2.28 -2.33 -2.06
C PHE A 108 2.16 -1.68 -3.45
N ILE A 109 1.52 -0.52 -3.56
CA ILE A 109 1.31 0.16 -4.84
C ILE A 109 1.73 1.61 -4.72
N GLU A 110 2.66 2.05 -5.55
CA GLU A 110 3.05 3.45 -5.67
C GLU A 110 2.58 4.03 -7.01
N LEU A 111 1.68 5.01 -6.95
CA LEU A 111 1.23 5.78 -8.12
C LEU A 111 1.63 7.25 -7.96
N GLN A 112 2.11 7.84 -9.05
CA GLN A 112 2.51 9.24 -9.12
C GLN A 112 1.79 9.92 -10.29
N GLU A 113 1.21 11.10 -10.04
CA GLU A 113 0.37 11.81 -11.01
C GLU A 113 1.15 12.39 -12.21
N ASN A 114 2.46 12.66 -12.05
CA ASN A 114 3.19 13.57 -12.94
C ASN A 114 3.19 13.26 -14.45
N ASN A 115 2.69 12.12 -14.95
CA ASN A 115 2.56 11.89 -16.41
C ASN A 115 1.48 10.88 -16.86
N TYR A 116 0.82 10.13 -15.97
CA TYR A 116 -0.13 9.08 -16.38
C TYR A 116 -1.20 8.90 -15.32
N LEU A 117 -2.28 9.69 -15.43
CA LEU A 117 -3.46 9.54 -14.59
C LEU A 117 -4.25 8.33 -15.03
N LEU A 118 -4.54 7.44 -14.08
CA LEU A 118 -5.73 6.62 -14.14
C LEU A 118 -6.93 7.58 -14.25
N THR A 119 -7.79 7.37 -15.23
CA THR A 119 -9.10 8.00 -15.23
C THR A 119 -9.83 7.69 -13.92
N ASN A 120 -10.79 8.53 -13.52
CA ASN A 120 -11.60 8.25 -12.33
C ASN A 120 -12.25 6.86 -12.38
N ALA A 121 -12.63 6.39 -13.58
CA ALA A 121 -13.17 5.05 -13.78
C ALA A 121 -12.13 3.96 -13.54
N GLU A 122 -10.91 4.11 -14.05
CA GLU A 122 -9.81 3.17 -13.80
C GLU A 122 -9.40 3.16 -12.33
N LEU A 123 -9.40 4.31 -11.65
CA LEU A 123 -9.14 4.39 -10.22
C LEU A 123 -10.20 3.64 -9.40
N VAL A 124 -11.49 3.84 -9.71
CA VAL A 124 -12.59 3.10 -9.08
C VAL A 124 -12.45 1.60 -9.30
N ASN A 125 -12.22 1.18 -10.55
CA ASN A 125 -12.05 -0.24 -10.89
C ASN A 125 -10.84 -0.85 -10.17
N LEU A 126 -9.73 -0.11 -10.08
CA LEU A 126 -8.54 -0.54 -9.36
C LEU A 126 -8.84 -0.74 -7.88
N LEU A 127 -9.47 0.24 -7.22
CA LEU A 127 -9.79 0.16 -5.79
C LEU A 127 -10.72 -1.01 -5.49
N ALA A 128 -11.76 -1.23 -6.31
CA ALA A 128 -12.67 -2.36 -6.15
C ALA A 128 -11.94 -3.72 -6.32
N LEU A 129 -11.04 -3.83 -7.31
CA LEU A 129 -10.26 -5.04 -7.51
C LEU A 129 -9.28 -5.31 -6.35
N LEU A 130 -8.65 -4.25 -5.86
CA LEU A 130 -7.73 -4.33 -4.72
C LEU A 130 -8.46 -4.67 -3.43
N GLU A 131 -9.67 -4.20 -3.22
CA GLU A 131 -10.48 -4.51 -2.02
C GLU A 131 -10.80 -6.00 -1.99
N ASN A 132 -11.26 -6.55 -3.12
CA ASN A 132 -11.49 -7.98 -3.27
C ASN A 132 -10.20 -8.79 -3.02
N THR A 133 -9.07 -8.32 -3.55
CA THR A 133 -7.77 -8.96 -3.35
C THR A 133 -7.32 -8.88 -1.89
N ALA A 134 -7.53 -7.74 -1.23
CA ALA A 134 -7.20 -7.53 0.17
C ALA A 134 -7.98 -8.47 1.08
N ASN A 135 -9.29 -8.59 0.87
CA ASN A 135 -10.17 -9.49 1.60
C ASN A 135 -9.78 -10.96 1.41
N TRP A 136 -9.41 -11.36 0.19
CA TRP A 136 -8.90 -12.69 -0.08
C TRP A 136 -7.58 -12.96 0.68
N ILE A 137 -6.62 -12.03 0.65
CA ILE A 137 -5.35 -12.17 1.38
C ILE A 137 -5.61 -12.25 2.89
N ALA A 138 -6.46 -11.37 3.44
CA ALA A 138 -6.82 -11.35 4.85
C ALA A 138 -7.39 -12.70 5.31
N SER A 139 -8.39 -13.23 4.60
CA SER A 139 -9.00 -14.52 4.94
C SER A 139 -8.00 -15.68 4.94
N ARG A 140 -7.00 -15.67 4.03
CA ARG A 140 -5.95 -16.71 4.02
C ARG A 140 -4.98 -16.61 5.19
N ARG A 141 -4.66 -15.39 5.64
CA ARG A 141 -3.82 -15.17 6.82
C ARG A 141 -4.51 -15.72 8.08
N GLU A 142 -5.82 -15.50 8.21
CA GLU A 142 -6.63 -16.05 9.31
C GLU A 142 -6.66 -17.59 9.29
N ILE A 143 -6.95 -18.20 8.14
CA ILE A 143 -7.00 -19.67 7.98
C ILE A 143 -5.67 -20.31 8.35
N LYS A 144 -4.54 -19.69 7.97
CA LYS A 144 -3.21 -20.23 8.26
C LYS A 144 -2.80 -20.07 9.72
N LYS A 145 -3.65 -19.50 10.58
CA LYS A 145 -3.33 -19.15 11.99
C LYS A 145 -1.91 -18.61 12.10
N GLN A 146 -1.57 -17.68 11.22
CA GLN A 146 -0.29 -16.99 11.30
C GLN A 146 -0.39 -16.02 12.49
N THR A 147 -0.34 -16.58 13.70
CA THR A 147 -0.56 -15.94 15.00
C THR A 147 0.51 -14.90 15.33
N ASN A 148 1.61 -14.89 14.58
CA ASN A 148 2.67 -13.89 14.65
C ASN A 148 2.62 -12.88 13.49
N ILE A 149 1.59 -12.91 12.62
CA ILE A 149 1.44 -11.86 11.60
C ILE A 149 0.91 -10.60 12.25
N ILE A 150 1.85 -9.68 12.39
CA ILE A 150 1.72 -8.23 12.22
C ILE A 150 0.41 -7.87 11.55
N ASN A 151 -0.49 -7.25 12.32
CA ASN A 151 -1.81 -6.83 11.85
C ASN A 151 -1.66 -5.70 10.83
N THR A 152 -1.23 -6.06 9.62
CA THR A 152 -0.89 -5.14 8.53
C THR A 152 -1.97 -5.20 7.50
N PHE A 153 -2.36 -4.07 6.93
CA PHE A 153 -3.24 -4.02 5.77
C PHE A 153 -2.69 -4.92 4.65
N PRO A 154 -3.49 -5.87 4.13
CA PRO A 154 -3.10 -6.69 2.98
C PRO A 154 -2.66 -5.88 1.76
N VAL A 155 -3.31 -4.73 1.53
CA VAL A 155 -3.00 -3.82 0.44
C VAL A 155 -2.68 -2.44 1.01
N ILE A 156 -1.57 -1.85 0.56
CA ILE A 156 -1.17 -0.48 0.89
C ILE A 156 -0.93 0.29 -0.41
N ILE A 157 -1.55 1.46 -0.53
CA ILE A 157 -1.45 2.33 -1.70
C ILE A 157 -0.83 3.67 -1.30
N PHE A 158 0.19 4.08 -2.04
CA PHE A 158 0.88 5.36 -1.91
C PHE A 158 0.54 6.20 -3.13
N LEU A 159 -0.13 7.32 -2.89
CA LEU A 159 -0.61 8.19 -3.95
C LEU A 159 0.05 9.56 -3.83
N LYS A 160 0.89 9.87 -4.81
CA LYS A 160 1.63 11.13 -4.86
C LYS A 160 0.94 12.15 -5.74
N ASN A 161 0.84 13.37 -5.22
CA ASN A 161 0.35 14.54 -5.94
C ASN A 161 -1.05 14.31 -6.53
N LEU A 162 -2.01 13.84 -5.75
CA LEU A 162 -3.32 13.48 -6.29
C LEU A 162 -4.29 14.68 -6.33
N GLU A 163 -5.03 14.86 -7.42
CA GLU A 163 -6.15 15.81 -7.48
C GLU A 163 -7.16 15.61 -6.33
N GLN A 164 -7.72 16.71 -5.79
CA GLN A 164 -8.68 16.67 -4.69
C GLN A 164 -9.91 15.81 -5.01
N LYS A 165 -10.39 15.82 -6.26
CA LYS A 165 -11.53 14.99 -6.70
C LYS A 165 -11.23 13.49 -6.56
N GLN A 166 -10.01 13.08 -6.87
CA GLN A 166 -9.60 11.68 -6.75
C GLN A 166 -9.43 11.27 -5.29
N LYS A 167 -8.94 12.18 -4.43
CA LYS A 167 -8.90 11.93 -2.97
C LYS A 167 -10.30 11.65 -2.41
N ILE A 168 -11.30 12.42 -2.86
CA ILE A 168 -12.71 12.20 -2.50
C ILE A 168 -13.17 10.82 -2.98
N ILE A 169 -12.91 10.44 -4.24
CA ILE A 169 -13.26 9.12 -4.75
C ILE A 169 -12.67 8.03 -3.87
N ILE A 170 -11.37 8.09 -3.58
CA ILE A 170 -10.71 7.09 -2.73
C ILE A 170 -11.34 6.98 -1.34
N SER A 171 -11.67 8.11 -0.72
CA SER A 171 -12.33 8.12 0.59
C SER A 171 -13.71 7.45 0.60
N MET A 172 -14.33 7.24 -0.56
CA MET A 172 -15.57 6.46 -0.69
C MET A 172 -15.33 4.95 -0.66
N TYR A 173 -14.12 4.50 -1.01
CA TYR A 173 -13.75 3.07 -1.12
C TYR A 173 -12.85 2.58 0.01
N THR A 174 -12.29 3.47 0.82
CA THR A 174 -11.51 3.11 2.01
C THR A 174 -11.77 4.09 3.16
N ASN A 175 -11.87 3.54 4.36
CA ASN A 175 -11.92 4.27 5.62
C ASN A 175 -10.52 4.50 6.23
N HIS A 176 -9.45 3.99 5.60
CA HIS A 176 -8.07 4.12 6.02
C HIS A 176 -7.28 4.95 5.01
N ALA A 177 -7.77 6.15 4.70
CA ALA A 177 -7.08 7.11 3.84
C ALA A 177 -6.48 8.23 4.68
N LEU A 178 -5.16 8.41 4.64
CA LEU A 178 -4.43 9.31 5.53
C LEU A 178 -3.49 10.23 4.75
N ASP A 179 -3.32 11.45 5.27
CA ASP A 179 -2.33 12.39 4.76
C ASP A 179 -0.97 12.14 5.42
N TRP A 180 0.06 11.94 4.61
CA TRP A 180 1.42 11.68 5.06
C TRP A 180 1.96 12.78 6.00
N LYS A 181 1.54 14.04 5.80
CA LYS A 181 2.03 15.18 6.59
C LYS A 181 1.62 15.13 8.06
N ASN A 182 0.61 14.33 8.42
CA ASN A 182 0.22 14.17 9.82
C ASN A 182 1.04 13.06 10.49
N LYS A 183 2.25 13.41 10.97
CA LYS A 183 3.24 12.47 11.55
C LYS A 183 2.74 11.60 12.70
N ASN A 184 1.66 11.99 13.38
CA ASN A 184 1.08 11.21 14.47
C ASN A 184 0.19 10.07 13.97
N ASP A 185 -0.41 10.20 12.77
CA ASP A 185 -1.43 9.27 12.28
C ASP A 185 -0.83 8.00 11.65
N TRP A 186 0.38 8.07 11.09
CA TRP A 186 1.01 6.91 10.42
C TRP A 186 2.00 6.13 11.28
N LYS A 187 2.61 6.76 12.30
CA LYS A 187 3.49 6.04 13.23
C LYS A 187 2.76 4.90 13.93
N ASP A 188 1.44 5.03 14.10
CA ASP A 188 0.63 4.05 14.79
C ASP A 188 0.03 2.96 13.88
N LEU A 189 0.02 3.15 12.55
CA LEU A 189 -0.44 2.14 11.58
C LEU A 189 0.47 0.93 11.48
N PHE A 190 1.76 1.15 11.74
CA PHE A 190 2.77 0.10 11.83
C PHE A 190 3.14 -0.22 13.28
N LYS A 191 2.63 0.54 14.27
CA LYS A 191 2.81 0.18 15.69
C LYS A 191 1.71 -0.77 16.15
N TRP A 192 2.24 -1.91 16.50
CA TRP A 192 1.65 -3.07 17.09
C TRP A 192 1.01 -2.79 18.45
N PRO A 193 -0.16 -3.38 18.76
CA PRO A 193 -0.46 -3.66 20.15
C PRO A 193 0.63 -4.59 20.67
N LYS A 194 1.41 -4.12 21.65
CA LYS A 194 2.22 -5.02 22.48
C LYS A 194 1.24 -5.87 23.26
N TYR A 195 0.98 -7.09 22.79
CA TYR A 195 0.34 -8.08 23.63
C TYR A 195 1.25 -8.32 24.84
N LYS A 196 0.75 -7.94 26.02
CA LYS A 196 1.34 -8.33 27.31
C LYS A 196 1.02 -9.79 27.58
#